data_AF-A0A3C1XDS3-F1
#
_entry.id   AF-A0A3C1XDS3-F1
#
_cell.length_a   1.000
_cell.length_b   1.000
_cell.length_c   1.000
_cell.angle_alpha   90.00
_cell.angle_beta   90.00
_cell.angle_gamma   90.00
#
_symmetry.space_group_name_H-M   'P 1'
#
loop_
_entity.id
_entity.type
_entity.pdbx_description
1 polymer ?
#
loop_
_entity_poly.entity_id
_entity_poly.type
_entity_poly.pdbx_seq_one_letter_code
_entity_poly.pdbx_strand_id
1 'polypeptide(L)' 'MIDTKALREKILDLAMRGKLVPQDPNDEPASELLKRIKAEKEELIKQKKIKRDKNETEIFKGDDGLHYEKFA' A
#
# COMPACT_ATOMS: atom_id res chain seq x y z
N MET A 1 3.15 -37.35 -15.02
CA MET A 1 2.00 -36.55 -15.51
C MET A 1 2.09 -35.19 -14.84
N ILE A 2 2.29 -34.10 -15.58
CA ILE A 2 2.37 -32.76 -14.98
C ILE A 2 0.94 -32.35 -14.60
N ASP A 3 0.71 -32.02 -13.33
CA ASP A 3 -0.59 -31.51 -12.88
C ASP A 3 -0.77 -30.07 -13.35
N THR A 4 -1.36 -29.94 -14.54
CA THR A 4 -1.62 -28.65 -15.20
C THR A 4 -2.59 -27.75 -14.42
N LYS A 5 -3.44 -28.31 -13.54
CA LYS A 5 -4.38 -27.54 -12.72
C LYS A 5 -3.64 -26.84 -11.59
N ALA A 6 -2.82 -27.59 -10.85
CA ALA A 6 -2.00 -27.03 -9.77
C ALA A 6 -1.03 -25.95 -10.27
N LEU A 7 -0.46 -26.11 -11.48
CA LEU A 7 0.39 -25.09 -12.09
C LEU A 7 -0.36 -23.79 -12.39
N ARG A 8 -1.57 -23.87 -12.96
CA ARG A 8 -2.40 -22.70 -13.26
C ARG A 8 -2.83 -21.96 -12.00
N GLU A 9 -3.23 -22.70 -10.96
CA GLU A 9 -3.60 -22.13 -9.65
C GLU A 9 -2.42 -21.37 -9.02
N LYS A 10 -1.21 -21.95 -9.09
CA LYS A 10 0.00 -21.31 -8.56
C LYS A 10 0.39 -20.05 -9.34
N ILE A 11 0.27 -20.05 -10.67
CA ILE A 11 0.50 -18.86 -11.50
C ILE A 11 -0.51 -17.76 -11.16
N LEU A 12 -1.79 -18.11 -10.95
CA LEU A 12 -2.83 -17.16 -10.58
C LEU A 12 -2.56 -16.52 -9.21
N ASP A 13 -2.16 -17.31 -8.20
CA ASP A 13 -1.79 -16.79 -6.87
C ASP A 13 -0.59 -15.84 -6.96
N LEU A 14 0.44 -16.19 -7.74
CA LEU A 14 1.59 -15.32 -7.96
C LEU A 14 1.21 -14.02 -8.71
N ALA A 15 0.28 -14.10 -9.67
CA ALA A 15 -0.26 -12.95 -10.38
C ALA A 15 -1.00 -12.00 -9.44
N MET A 16 -1.89 -12.55 -8.61
CA MET A 16 -2.65 -11.77 -7.62
C MET A 16 -1.74 -11.06 -6.61
N ARG A 17 -0.61 -11.67 -6.23
CA ARG A 17 0.38 -11.07 -5.34
C ARG A 17 1.35 -10.11 -6.04
N GLY A 18 1.24 -9.93 -7.36
CA GLY A 18 2.16 -9.10 -8.16
C GLY A 18 3.57 -9.68 -8.32
N LYS A 19 3.78 -10.96 -7.99
CA LYS A 19 5.11 -11.61 -7.97
C LYS A 19 5.54 -12.20 -9.31
N LEU A 20 4.80 -11.96 -10.39
CA LEU A 20 5.15 -12.44 -11.73
C LEU A 20 6.29 -11.65 -12.37
N VAL A 21 6.61 -10.48 -11.84
CA VAL A 21 7.70 -9.60 -12.30
C VAL A 21 8.68 -9.38 -11.13
N PRO A 22 10.00 -9.36 -11.39
CA PRO A 22 10.99 -9.02 -10.37
C PRO A 22 10.63 -7.70 -9.68
N GLN A 23 10.66 -7.71 -8.35
CA GLN A 23 10.47 -6.52 -7.54
C GLN A 23 11.83 -5.85 -7.33
N ASP A 24 11.90 -4.53 -7.44
CA ASP A 24 13.11 -3.80 -7.07
C ASP A 24 13.07 -3.55 -5.55
N PRO A 25 14.03 -4.07 -4.76
CA PRO A 25 14.09 -3.79 -3.33
C PRO A 25 14.35 -2.31 -3.02
N ASN A 26 14.80 -1.52 -4.00
CA ASN A 26 15.00 -0.08 -3.87
C ASN A 26 13.76 0.73 -4.26
N ASP A 27 12.67 0.08 -4.70
CA ASP A 27 11.42 0.78 -4.98
C ASP A 27 10.94 1.51 -3.73
N GLU A 28 10.46 2.73 -3.95
CA GLU A 28 9.97 3.58 -2.87
C GLU A 28 8.76 2.90 -2.19
N PRO A 29 8.81 2.68 -0.86
CA PRO A 29 7.67 2.09 -0.17
C PRO A 29 6.50 3.07 -0.20
N ALA A 30 5.28 2.53 -0.30
CA ALA A 30 4.06 3.34 -0.34
C ALA A 30 3.93 4.31 0.85
N SER A 31 4.60 4.03 1.98
CA SER A 31 4.67 4.93 3.13
C SER A 31 5.23 6.32 2.81
N GLU A 32 6.24 6.42 1.93
CA GLU A 32 6.83 7.71 1.56
C GLU A 32 5.91 8.52 0.63
N LEU A 33 5.21 7.85 -0.30
CA LEU A 33 4.16 8.48 -1.10
C LEU A 33 3.03 9.01 -0.21
N LEU A 34 2.58 8.23 0.77
CA LEU A 34 1.53 8.64 1.70
C LEU A 34 1.94 9.88 2.53
N LYS A 35 3.19 9.96 2.97
CA LYS A 35 3.71 11.17 3.66
C LYS A 35 3.63 12.41 2.78
N ARG A 36 4.01 12.29 1.50
CA ARG A 36 3.92 13.40 0.53
C ARG A 36 2.48 13.86 0.32
N ILE A 37 1.55 12.92 0.14
CA ILE A 37 0.12 13.22 0.00
C ILE A 37 -0.43 13.92 1.25
N LYS A 38 -0.05 13.49 2.46
CA LYS A 38 -0.46 14.15 3.71
C LYS A 38 0.03 15.60 3.78
N ALA A 39 1.31 15.84 3.51
CA ALA A 39 1.89 17.19 3.51
C ALA A 39 1.19 18.11 2.48
N GLU A 40 0.93 17.60 1.28
CA GLU A 40 0.20 18.34 0.25
C GLU A 40 -1.24 18.65 0.66
N LYS A 41 -1.95 17.68 1.26
CA LYS A 41 -3.30 17.88 1.81
C LYS A 41 -3.31 18.96 2.88
N GLU A 42 -2.36 18.95 3.82
CA GLU A 42 -2.27 19.99 4.86
C GLU A 42 -2.09 21.38 4.27
N GLU A 43 -1.25 21.51 3.24
CA GLU A 43 -1.03 22.77 2.56
C GLU A 43 -2.30 23.26 1.83
N LEU A 44 -3.03 22.36 1.17
CA LEU A 44 -4.31 22.69 0.54
C LEU A 44 -5.40 23.07 1.56
N ILE A 45 -5.38 22.47 2.76
CA ILE A 45 -6.26 22.84 3.88
C ILE A 45 -5.92 24.25 4.38
N LYS A 46 -4.63 24.58 4.54
CA LYS A 46 -4.18 25.93 4.91
C LYS A 46 -4.62 26.97 3.88
N GLN A 47 -4.54 26.63 2.60
CA GLN A 47 -5.02 27.45 1.49
C GLN A 47 -6.56 27.49 1.37
N LYS A 48 -7.31 26.78 2.24
CA LYS A 48 -8.77 26.66 2.23
C LYS A 48 -9.36 26.12 0.92
N LYS A 49 -8.55 25.43 0.11
CA LYS A 49 -9.00 24.79 -1.14
C LYS A 49 -9.76 23.50 -0.88
N ILE A 50 -9.41 22.79 0.20
CA ILE A 50 -10.07 21.55 0.63
C ILE A 50 -10.41 21.63 2.13
N LYS A 51 -11.45 20.90 2.55
CA LYS A 51 -11.80 20.73 3.96
C LYS A 51 -10.98 19.58 4.55
N ARG A 52 -10.62 19.69 5.83
CA ARG A 52 -9.97 18.60 6.58
C ARG A 52 -10.94 17.41 6.70
N ASP A 53 -10.42 16.22 6.40
CA ASP A 53 -11.16 14.97 6.59
C ASP A 53 -11.26 14.65 8.09
N LYS A 54 -12.37 14.04 8.51
CA LYS A 54 -12.59 13.61 9.90
C LYS A 54 -12.13 12.18 10.16
N ASN A 55 -11.93 11.41 9.09
CA ASN A 55 -11.61 9.98 9.17
C ASN A 55 -10.21 9.71 8.60
N GLU A 56 -9.26 10.60 8.85
CA GLU A 56 -7.89 10.37 8.41
C GLU A 56 -7.30 9.17 9.16
N THR A 57 -6.64 8.29 8.43
CA THR A 57 -6.06 7.08 8.98
C THR A 57 -4.56 7.01 8.71
N GLU A 58 -3.87 6.27 9.56
CA GLU A 58 -2.45 6.00 9.45
C GLU A 58 -2.22 4.49 9.39
N ILE A 59 -1.43 4.10 8.40
CA ILE A 59 -0.92 2.73 8.32
C ILE A 59 0.32 2.67 9.21
N PHE A 60 0.33 1.75 10.16
CA PHE A 60 1.49 1.46 11.02
C PHE A 60 1.86 -0.02 10.96
N LYS A 61 3.11 -0.32 11.26
CA LYS A 61 3.61 -1.70 11.32
C LYS A 61 3.56 -2.20 12.76
N GLY A 62 2.89 -3.33 12.98
CA GLY A 62 2.82 -3.99 14.27
C GLY A 62 4.09 -4.77 14.62
N ASP A 63 4.17 -5.24 15.86
CA ASP A 63 5.29 -6.07 16.36
C ASP A 63 5.39 -7.42 15.63
N ASP A 64 4.29 -7.87 15.00
CA ASP A 64 4.20 -9.05 14.15
C ASP A 64 4.72 -8.83 12.72
N GLY A 65 5.11 -7.59 12.38
CA GLY A 65 5.59 -7.20 11.07
C GLY A 65 4.49 -7.00 10.02
N LEU A 66 3.21 -7.10 10.39
CA LEU A 66 2.08 -6.81 9.52
C LEU A 66 1.69 -5.33 9.58
N HIS A 67 0.96 -4.86 8.55
CA HIS A 67 0.51 -3.48 8.46
C HIS A 67 -0.96 -3.36 8.90
N TYR A 68 -1.23 -2.43 9.80
CA TYR A 68 -2.54 -2.15 10.37
C TYR A 68 -2.93 -0.70 10.13
N GLU A 69 -4.23 -0.43 10.11
CA GLU A 69 -4.80 0.90 10.01
C GLU A 69 -5.30 1.37 11.38
N LYS A 70 -5.01 2.62 11.74
CA LYS A 70 -5.62 3.30 12.88
C LYS A 70 -6.08 4.69 12.47
N PHE A 71 -7.08 5.22 13.16
CA PHE A 71 -7.45 6.64 13.00
C PHE A 71 -6.34 7.54 13.55
N ALA A 72 -6.06 8.61 12.80
CA ALA A 72 -5.06 9.64 13.10
C ALA A 72 -5.63 10.69 14.05
#